data_AF-X1ILI0-F1
#
_entry.id   AF-X1ILI0-F1
#
_cell.length_a   1.000
_cell.length_b   1.000
_cell.length_c   1.000
_cell.angle_alpha   90.00
_cell.angle_beta   90.00
_cell.angle_gamma   90.00
#
_symmetry.space_group_name_H-M   'P 1'
#
loop_
_entity.id
_entity.type
_entity.pdbx_description
1 polymer ?
#
loop_
_entity_poly.entity_id
_entity_poly.type
_entity_poly.pdbx_seq_one_letter_code
_entity_poly.pdbx_strand_id
1 'polypeptide(L)' 'MKVVGYTRVSTEEQARSGFGLDAQKETIWDYAKKRKLGEVVFYEEKGVSGALEERPALAELMAVMYQGKVKT' A
#
# COMPACT_ATOMS: atom_id res chain seq x y z
N MET A 1 16.69 -5.16 -2.98
CA MET A 1 15.65 -5.24 -1.93
C MET A 1 14.39 -4.66 -2.55
N LYS A 2 13.26 -5.37 -2.52
CA LYS A 2 11.99 -4.83 -3.04
C LYS A 2 11.23 -4.22 -1.87
N VAL A 3 10.82 -2.96 -1.98
CA VAL A 3 10.02 -2.27 -0.97
C VAL A 3 8.58 -2.28 -1.46
N VAL A 4 7.67 -2.52 -0.53
CA VAL A 4 6.23 -2.58 -0.80
C VAL A 4 5.54 -1.56 0.09
N GLY A 5 4.64 -0.78 -0.51
CA GLY A 5 3.76 0.15 0.17
C GLY A 5 2.32 -0.31 0.03
N TYR A 6 1.54 -0.21 1.09
CA TYR A 6 0.10 -0.50 1.06
C TYR A 6 -0.66 0.71 1.54
N THR A 7 -1.66 1.14 0.78
CA THR A 7 -2.49 2.30 1.09
C THR A 7 -3.97 1.96 0.95
N ARG A 8 -4.81 2.55 1.80
CA ARG A 8 -6.25 2.28 1.79
C ARG A 8 -7.06 3.50 2.22
N VAL A 9 -8.27 3.61 1.66
CA VAL A 9 -9.35 4.46 2.18
C VAL A 9 -10.65 3.67 2.29
N SER A 10 -11.48 3.99 3.28
CA SER A 10 -12.68 3.23 3.63
C SER A 10 -13.92 3.56 2.80
N THR A 11 -13.99 4.74 2.19
CA THR A 11 -15.19 5.18 1.46
C THR A 11 -14.87 5.60 0.03
N GLU A 12 -15.88 5.47 -0.84
CA GLU A 12 -15.81 5.95 -2.23
C GLU A 12 -15.56 7.46 -2.30
N GLU A 13 -16.12 8.24 -1.37
CA GLU A 13 -15.90 9.69 -1.31
C GLU A 13 -14.43 10.02 -1.03
N GLN A 14 -13.79 9.30 -0.11
CA GLN A 14 -12.35 9.42 0.16
C GLN A 14 -11.50 8.96 -1.03
N ALA A 15 -11.96 7.95 -1.78
CA ALA A 15 -11.27 7.49 -2.98
C ALA A 15 -11.34 8.51 -4.11
N ARG A 16 -12.48 9.20 -4.26
CA ARG A 16 -12.69 10.25 -5.27
C ARG A 16 -11.92 11.52 -4.96
N SER A 17 -11.79 11.87 -3.69
CA SER A 17 -11.06 13.08 -3.29
C SER A 17 -9.55 12.94 -3.46
N GLY A 18 -9.01 11.71 -3.49
CA GLY A 18 -7.58 11.41 -3.71
C GLY A 18 -6.67 11.77 -2.53
N PHE A 19 -7.05 12.77 -1.74
CA PHE A 19 -6.27 13.34 -0.63
C PHE A 19 -5.77 12.31 0.39
N GLY A 20 -6.56 11.27 0.68
CA GLY A 20 -6.17 10.25 1.64
C GLY A 20 -5.10 9.29 1.12
N LEU A 21 -5.16 8.91 -0.15
CA LEU A 21 -4.25 7.91 -0.73
C LEU A 21 -2.92 8.52 -1.16
N ASP A 22 -2.97 9.72 -1.75
CA ASP A 22 -1.75 10.37 -2.24
C ASP A 22 -0.85 10.81 -1.07
N ALA A 23 -1.43 11.34 0.02
CA ALA A 23 -0.67 11.67 1.23
C ALA A 23 -0.03 10.43 1.90
N GLN A 24 -0.74 9.28 1.89
CA GLN A 24 -0.18 8.01 2.37
C GLN A 24 1.00 7.55 1.49
N LYS A 25 0.86 7.62 0.17
CA LYS A 25 1.92 7.26 -0.78
C LYS A 25 3.14 8.15 -0.62
N GLU A 26 2.94 9.46 -0.54
CA GLU A 26 4.02 10.42 -0.33
C GLU A 26 4.78 10.10 0.95
N THR A 27 4.07 9.88 2.06
CA THR A 27 4.67 9.53 3.36
C THR A 27 5.53 8.26 3.28
N ILE A 28 5.01 7.19 2.65
CA ILE A 28 5.72 5.92 2.49
C ILE A 28 6.94 6.09 1.59
N TRP A 29 6.78 6.78 0.47
CA TRP A 29 7.88 7.04 -0.47
C TRP A 29 9.00 7.85 0.18
N ASP A 30 8.64 8.89 0.93
CA ASP A 30 9.57 9.72 1.68
C ASP A 30 10.38 8.91 2.69
N TYR A 31 9.71 8.02 3.43
CA TYR A 31 10.37 7.13 4.37
C TYR A 31 11.37 6.20 3.66
N ALA A 32 10.93 5.54 2.58
CA ALA A 32 11.77 4.63 1.80
C ALA A 32 12.99 5.35 1.20
N LYS A 33 12.79 6.56 0.69
CA LYS A 33 13.85 7.43 0.14
C LYS A 33 14.85 7.85 1.21
N LYS A 34 14.38 8.37 2.35
CA LYS A 34 15.23 8.78 3.50
C LYS A 34 16.10 7.61 4.01
N ARG A 35 15.57 6.40 3.93
CA ARG A 35 16.24 5.16 4.38
C ARG A 35 17.00 4.43 3.28
N LYS A 36 17.02 4.93 2.04
CA LYS A 36 17.67 4.30 0.87
C LYS A 36 17.22 2.85 0.65
N LEU A 37 15.94 2.55 0.87
CA LEU A 37 15.41 1.19 0.78
C LEU A 37 15.18 0.72 -0.68
N GLY A 38 15.07 1.66 -1.61
CA GLY A 38 14.83 1.40 -3.03
C GLY A 38 13.47 1.89 -3.50
N GLU A 39 13.07 1.45 -4.69
CA GLU A 39 11.76 1.74 -5.28
C GLU A 39 10.62 1.05 -4.50
N VAL A 40 9.52 1.78 -4.30
CA VAL A 40 8.33 1.29 -3.61
C VAL A 40 7.29 0.88 -4.64
N VAL A 41 6.88 -0.39 -4.60
CA VAL A 41 5.70 -0.88 -5.34
C VAL A 41 4.47 -0.72 -4.46
N PHE A 42 3.47 0.01 -4.93
CA PHE A 42 2.25 0.30 -4.17
C PHE A 42 1.11 -0.66 -4.49
N TYR A 43 0.45 -1.14 -3.44
CA TYR A 43 -0.84 -1.85 -3.49
C TYR A 43 -1.89 -0.95 -2.86
N GLU A 44 -2.90 -0.54 -3.64
CA GLU A 44 -3.89 0.45 -3.23
C GLU A 44 -5.28 -0.16 -3.11
N GLU A 45 -6.02 0.24 -2.07
CA GLU A 45 -7.43 -0.10 -1.90
C GLU A 45 -8.32 1.13 -1.74
N LYS A 46 -9.30 1.25 -2.63
CA LYS A 46 -10.24 2.38 -2.70
C LYS A 46 -11.62 1.93 -2.25
N GLY A 47 -12.21 2.62 -1.28
CA GLY A 47 -13.55 2.31 -0.78
C GLY A 47 -13.66 0.99 -0.01
N VAL A 48 -12.54 0.44 0.47
CA VAL A 48 -12.52 -0.85 1.17
C VAL A 48 -12.38 -0.60 2.67
N SER A 49 -13.33 -1.11 3.47
CA SER A 49 -13.26 -1.02 4.93
C SER A 49 -12.11 -1.88 5.48
N GLY A 50 -11.42 -1.36 6.49
CA GLY A 50 -10.34 -2.10 7.17
C GLY A 50 -10.82 -3.27 8.03
N ALA A 51 -12.13 -3.35 8.29
CA ALA A 51 -12.75 -4.46 9.00
C ALA A 51 -13.07 -5.67 8.09
N LEU A 52 -12.95 -5.51 6.77
CA LEU A 52 -13.17 -6.61 5.84
C LEU A 52 -11.97 -7.56 5.84
N GLU A 53 -12.27 -8.86 5.89
CA GLU A 53 -11.28 -9.90 5.68
C GLU A 53 -10.84 -9.93 4.20
N GLU A 54 -11.79 -9.77 3.29
CA GLU A 54 -11.51 -9.70 1.85
C GLU A 54 -10.97 -8.32 1.46
N ARG A 55 -9.65 -8.27 1.34
CA ARG A 55 -8.88 -7.11 0.89
C ARG A 55 -7.97 -7.52 -0.26
N PRO A 56 -8.45 -7.45 -1.53
CA PRO A 56 -7.75 -8.02 -2.68
C PRO A 56 -6.31 -7.55 -2.84
N ALA A 57 -6.03 -6.24 -2.67
CA ALA A 57 -4.68 -5.73 -2.85
C ALA A 57 -3.77 -6.12 -1.69
N LEU A 58 -4.32 -6.25 -0.48
CA LEU A 58 -3.58 -6.80 0.65
C LEU A 58 -3.28 -8.29 0.44
N ALA A 59 -4.25 -9.06 -0.05
CA ALA A 59 -4.06 -10.49 -0.34
C ALA A 59 -2.98 -10.70 -1.41
N GLU A 60 -2.96 -9.88 -2.46
CA GLU A 60 -1.92 -9.90 -3.49
C GLU A 60 -0.55 -9.56 -2.89
N LEU A 61 -0.47 -8.50 -2.08
CA LEU A 61 0.75 -8.13 -1.37
C LEU A 61 1.26 -9.30 -0.52
N MET A 62 0.40 -9.92 0.29
CA MET A 62 0.77 -11.06 1.13
C MET A 62 1.26 -12.24 0.29
N ALA A 63 0.62 -12.54 -0.84
CA ALA A 63 1.07 -13.59 -1.75
C ALA A 63 2.47 -13.32 -2.31
N VAL A 64 2.78 -12.08 -2.68
CA VAL A 64 4.12 -11.67 -3.14
C VAL A 64 5.17 -11.79 -2.03
N MET A 65 4.80 -11.44 -0.79
CA MET A 65 5.67 -11.61 0.38
C MET A 65 5.97 -13.10 0.64
N TYR A 66 4.95 -13.95 0.68
CA TYR A 66 5.09 -15.39 0.94
C TYR A 66 5.86 -16.16 -0.14
N GLN A 67 5.83 -15.70 -1.38
CA GLN A 67 6.63 -16.28 -2.47
C GLN A 67 8.14 -15.90 -2.40
N GLY A 68 8.59 -15.24 -1.33
CA GLY A 68 10.00 -14.86 -1.14
C GLY A 68 10.48 -13.73 -2.07
N LYS A 69 9.56 -13.02 -2.73
CA LYS A 69 9.89 -11.89 -3.61
C LYS A 69 10.22 -10.61 -2.83
N VAL A 70 9.99 -10.60 -1.52
CA VAL A 70 10.36 -9.54 -0.58
C VAL A 70 10.97 -10.22 0.66
N LYS A 71 12.24 -9.93 0.96
CA LYS A 71 12.86 -10.39 2.21
C LYS A 71 12.38 -9.49 3.35
N THR A 72 11.76 -10.09 4.35
CA THR A 72 11.43 -9.49 5.66
C THR A 72 12.67 -9.27 6.50
#